data_AF-A0A942F596-F1
#
_entry.id   AF-A0A942F596-F1
#
_cell.length_a   1.000
_cell.length_b   1.000
_cell.length_c   1.000
_cell.angle_alpha   90.00
_cell.angle_beta   90.00
_cell.angle_gamma   90.00
#
_symmetry.space_group_name_H-M   'P 1'
#
loop_
_entity.id
_entity.type
_entity.pdbx_description
1 polymer ?
#
loop_
_entity_poly.entity_id
_entity_poly.type
_entity_poly.pdbx_seq_one_letter_code
_entity_poly.pdbx_strand_id
1 'polypeptide(L)'
;MADNLTPKDEKRIKRAFQNKKWPDIASTMSWSIFKIMAEFVDGYQNLARIGPCVSIFGSARTQPGHRHYILAEEIAFKLAQAGLGIITGGGPGIMEAANKG
;
A
#
# COMPACT_ATOMS: atom_id res chain seq x y z
N MET A 1 36.35 0.33 39.78
CA MET A 1 35.93 1.61 39.18
C MET A 1 34.45 1.45 38.85
N ALA A 2 33.56 2.09 39.61
CA ALA A 2 32.13 2.02 39.34
C ALA A 2 31.80 3.07 38.28
N ASP A 3 31.29 2.63 37.12
CA ASP A 3 30.78 3.49 36.07
C ASP A 3 29.56 4.25 36.60
N ASN A 4 29.75 5.51 36.95
CA ASN A 4 28.65 6.38 37.39
C ASN A 4 27.87 6.85 36.15
N LEU A 5 26.69 6.26 35.93
CA LEU A 5 25.74 6.76 34.94
C LEU A 5 25.41 8.22 35.21
N THR A 6 25.34 9.04 34.15
CA THR A 6 24.90 10.42 34.32
C THR A 6 23.38 10.46 34.55
N PRO A 7 22.85 11.47 35.26
CA PRO A 7 21.40 11.65 35.44
C PRO A 7 20.61 11.72 34.13
N LYS A 8 21.28 12.08 33.02
CA LYS A 8 20.71 12.12 31.68
C LYS A 8 20.59 10.72 31.07
N ASP A 9 21.56 9.85 31.32
CA ASP A 9 21.56 8.45 30.89
C ASP A 9 20.50 7.66 31.64
N GLU A 10 20.37 7.87 32.96
CA GLU A 10 19.28 7.29 33.76
C GLU A 10 17.89 7.71 33.26
N LYS A 11 17.70 8.99 32.91
CA LYS A 11 16.43 9.49 32.35
C LYS A 11 16.12 8.87 30.99
N ARG A 12 17.12 8.69 30.12
CA ARG A 12 16.97 8.04 28.81
C ARG A 12 16.58 6.58 28.96
N ILE A 13 17.26 5.85 29.85
CA ILE A 13 16.98 4.45 30.16
C ILE A 13 15.56 4.32 30.70
N LYS A 14 15.18 5.13 31.70
CA LYS A 14 13.82 5.13 32.26
C LYS A 14 12.76 5.40 31.19
N ARG A 15 12.99 6.33 30.25
CA ARG A 15 12.06 6.61 29.15
C ARG A 15 11.98 5.48 28.13
N ALA A 16 13.09 4.82 27.81
CA ALA A 16 13.13 3.69 26.89
C ALA A 16 12.41 2.45 27.45
N PHE A 17 12.45 2.27 28.78
CA PHE A 17 11.74 1.19 29.49
C PHE A 17 10.38 1.61 30.06
N GLN A 18 9.86 2.80 29.71
CA GLN A 18 8.45 3.11 29.95
C GLN A 18 7.60 2.21 29.05
N ASN A 19 7.17 1.08 29.60
CA ASN A 19 6.17 0.23 28.99
C ASN A 19 4.96 1.12 28.65
N LYS A 20 4.64 1.20 27.35
CA LYS A 20 3.34 1.71 26.91
C LYS A 20 2.27 0.96 27.69
N LYS A 21 1.38 1.67 28.37
CA LYS A 21 0.37 1.02 29.20
C LYS A 21 -0.47 0.11 28.28
N TRP A 22 -0.72 -1.11 28.70
CA TRP A 22 -1.49 -2.12 27.95
C TRP A 22 -2.80 -1.61 27.32
N PRO A 23 -3.57 -0.70 27.96
CA PRO A 23 -4.75 -0.07 27.35
C PRO A 23 -4.45 0.73 26.07
N ASP A 24 -3.29 1.37 25.97
CA ASP A 24 -2.90 2.18 24.81
C ASP A 24 -2.57 1.29 23.61
N ILE A 25 -1.99 0.11 23.86
CA ILE A 25 -1.68 -0.89 22.82
C ILE A 25 -2.98 -1.53 22.34
N ALA A 26 -3.84 -1.99 23.26
CA ALA A 26 -5.10 -2.64 22.93
C ALA A 26 -6.08 -1.71 22.19
N SER A 27 -6.22 -0.44 22.61
CA SER A 27 -7.09 0.53 21.94
C SER A 27 -6.61 0.91 20.53
N THR A 28 -5.30 1.08 20.33
CA THR A 28 -4.70 1.35 19.02
C THR A 28 -4.91 0.16 18.06
N MET A 29 -4.83 -1.07 18.58
CA MET A 29 -5.12 -2.28 17.80
C MET A 29 -6.60 -2.39 17.43
N SER A 30 -7.52 -2.10 18.37
CA SER A 30 -8.96 -2.08 18.10
C SER A 30 -9.33 -1.08 17.00
N TRP A 31 -8.78 0.14 17.03
CA TRP A 31 -9.03 1.14 15.98
C TRP A 31 -8.51 0.69 14.62
N SER A 32 -7.36 0.02 14.58
CA SER A 32 -6.80 -0.53 13.34
C SER A 32 -7.69 -1.61 12.74
N ILE A 33 -8.29 -2.47 13.58
CA ILE A 33 -9.27 -3.48 13.14
C ILE A 33 -10.50 -2.81 12.52
N PHE A 34 -11.06 -1.78 13.16
CA PHE A 34 -12.17 -1.02 12.58
C PHE A 34 -11.81 -0.37 11.24
N LYS A 35 -10.59 0.18 11.12
CA LYS A 35 -10.11 0.77 9.87
C LYS A 35 -9.99 -0.26 8.75
N ILE A 36 -9.39 -1.42 9.02
CA ILE A 36 -9.26 -2.52 8.04
C ILE A 36 -10.64 -3.01 7.60
N MET A 37 -11.58 -3.19 8.53
CA MET A 37 -12.95 -3.57 8.20
C MET A 37 -13.63 -2.52 7.32
N ALA A 38 -13.45 -1.24 7.62
CA ALA A 38 -14.00 -0.14 6.82
C ALA A 38 -13.43 -0.14 5.39
N GLU A 39 -12.09 -0.27 5.23
CA GLU A 39 -11.44 -0.34 3.91
C GLU A 39 -11.91 -1.56 3.10
N PHE A 40 -12.16 -2.70 3.76
CA PHE A 40 -12.67 -3.89 3.10
C PHE A 40 -14.11 -3.72 2.61
N VAL A 41 -14.99 -3.13 3.43
CA VAL A 41 -16.38 -2.85 3.05
C VAL A 41 -16.43 -1.86 1.88
N ASP A 42 -15.67 -0.78 1.96
CA ASP A 42 -15.58 0.23 0.90
C ASP A 42 -15.05 -0.37 -0.40
N GLY A 43 -13.94 -1.12 -0.33
CA GLY A 43 -13.37 -1.83 -1.48
C GLY A 43 -14.35 -2.81 -2.12
N TYR A 44 -15.07 -3.59 -1.32
CA TYR A 44 -16.08 -4.52 -1.83
C TYR A 44 -17.23 -3.80 -2.54
N GLN A 45 -17.78 -2.74 -1.93
CA GLN A 45 -18.90 -1.98 -2.52
C GLN A 45 -18.50 -1.31 -3.85
N ASN A 46 -17.30 -0.73 -3.91
CA ASN A 46 -16.80 -0.07 -5.11
C ASN A 46 -16.54 -1.07 -6.25
N LEU A 47 -15.96 -2.24 -5.93
CA LEU A 47 -15.63 -3.26 -6.94
C LEU A 47 -16.84 -4.12 -7.35
N ALA A 48 -17.86 -4.28 -6.50
CA ALA A 48 -19.04 -5.11 -6.79
C ALA A 48 -19.85 -4.66 -8.01
N ARG A 49 -19.66 -3.41 -8.46
CA ARG A 49 -20.35 -2.84 -9.63
C ARG A 49 -19.54 -2.96 -10.91
N ILE A 50 -18.30 -3.44 -10.84
CA ILE A 50 -17.38 -3.53 -11.98
C ILE A 50 -17.54 -4.89 -12.68
N GLY A 51 -17.55 -4.87 -14.02
CA GLY A 51 -17.60 -6.07 -14.84
C GLY A 51 -16.28 -6.86 -14.86
N PRO A 52 -16.13 -7.82 -15.79
CA PRO A 52 -14.91 -8.62 -15.92
C PRO A 52 -13.66 -7.74 -16.07
N CYS A 53 -12.62 -8.05 -15.30
CA CYS A 53 -11.39 -7.27 -15.26
C CYS A 53 -10.14 -8.16 -15.37
N VAL A 54 -9.04 -7.55 -15.82
CA VAL A 54 -7.69 -8.13 -15.82
C VAL A 54 -6.79 -7.29 -14.91
N SER A 55 -6.08 -7.97 -14.01
CA SER A 55 -5.06 -7.32 -13.19
C SER A 55 -3.71 -7.34 -13.89
N ILE A 56 -3.10 -6.17 -14.07
CA ILE A 56 -1.78 -6.03 -14.70
C ILE A 56 -0.75 -5.57 -13.65
N PHE A 57 0.35 -6.31 -13.56
CA PHE A 57 1.47 -6.02 -12.67
C PHE A 57 2.74 -5.76 -13.46
N GLY A 58 3.61 -4.90 -12.92
CA GLY A 58 4.93 -4.69 -13.47
C GLY A 58 5.73 -3.63 -12.71
N SER A 59 6.94 -3.39 -13.17
CA SER A 59 7.88 -2.47 -12.52
C SER A 59 7.34 -1.05 -12.44
N ALA A 60 7.39 -0.47 -11.23
CA ALA A 60 7.13 0.95 -10.98
C ALA A 60 8.23 1.89 -11.52
N ARG A 61 9.35 1.33 -11.98
CA ARG A 61 10.56 2.08 -12.36
C ARG A 61 10.77 2.15 -13.88
N THR A 62 9.93 1.46 -14.65
CA THR A 62 10.01 1.48 -16.11
C THR A 62 9.63 2.87 -16.61
N GLN A 63 10.52 3.52 -17.35
CA GLN A 63 10.26 4.86 -17.89
C GLN A 63 9.32 4.82 -19.11
N PRO A 64 8.54 5.89 -19.35
CA PRO A 64 7.83 6.08 -20.61
C PRO A 64 8.77 5.93 -21.81
N GLY A 65 8.29 5.31 -22.89
CA GLY A 65 9.08 5.04 -24.10
C GLY A 65 9.94 3.78 -24.03
N HIS A 66 10.12 3.16 -22.86
CA HIS A 66 10.72 1.83 -22.78
C HIS A 66 9.83 0.79 -23.49
N ARG A 67 10.42 -0.20 -24.17
CA ARG A 67 9.68 -1.22 -24.92
C ARG A 67 8.57 -1.89 -24.10
N HIS A 68 8.82 -2.21 -22.84
CA HIS A 68 7.82 -2.80 -21.95
C HIS A 68 6.72 -1.83 -21.50
N TYR A 69 7.01 -0.52 -21.44
CA TYR A 69 5.98 0.48 -21.16
C TYR A 69 4.99 0.53 -22.32
N ILE A 70 5.50 0.69 -23.55
CA ILE A 70 4.67 0.74 -24.77
C ILE A 70 3.87 -0.55 -24.93
N LEU A 71 4.50 -1.70 -24.71
CA LEU A 71 3.83 -2.99 -24.78
C LEU A 71 2.71 -3.13 -23.74
N ALA A 72 2.90 -2.64 -22.51
CA ALA A 72 1.86 -2.68 -21.49
C ALA A 72 0.66 -1.80 -21.85
N GLU A 73 0.91 -0.60 -22.41
CA GLU A 73 -0.13 0.29 -22.94
C GLU A 73 -0.90 -0.38 -24.09
N GLU A 74 -0.21 -0.99 -25.06
CA GLU A 74 -0.88 -1.67 -26.18
C GLU A 74 -1.70 -2.89 -25.76
N ILE A 75 -1.23 -3.66 -24.77
CA ILE A 75 -1.96 -4.81 -24.24
C ILE A 75 -3.22 -4.33 -23.51
N ALA A 76 -3.09 -3.36 -22.62
CA ALA A 76 -4.20 -2.81 -21.85
C ALA A 76 -5.28 -2.22 -22.78
N PHE A 77 -4.87 -1.47 -23.80
CA PHE A 77 -5.78 -0.91 -24.81
C PHE A 77 -6.59 -1.98 -25.54
N LYS A 78 -5.95 -3.08 -25.95
CA LYS A 78 -6.65 -4.19 -26.62
C LYS A 78 -7.61 -4.91 -25.69
N LEU A 79 -7.25 -5.07 -24.42
CA LEU A 79 -8.14 -5.66 -23.41
C LEU A 79 -9.35 -4.76 -23.13
N ALA A 80 -9.14 -3.46 -23.01
CA ALA A 80 -10.20 -2.47 -22.83
C ALA A 80 -11.16 -2.46 -24.03
N GLN A 81 -10.64 -2.50 -25.27
CA GLN A 81 -11.47 -2.65 -26.48
C GLN A 81 -12.28 -3.95 -26.51
N ALA A 82 -11.78 -5.01 -25.89
CA ALA A 82 -12.50 -6.27 -25.75
C ALA A 82 -13.57 -6.25 -24.64
N GLY A 83 -13.77 -5.11 -23.96
CA GLY A 83 -14.77 -4.93 -22.90
C GLY A 83 -14.30 -5.38 -21.51
N LEU A 84 -12.99 -5.58 -21.31
CA LEU A 84 -12.40 -5.93 -20.02
C LEU A 84 -11.91 -4.68 -19.30
N GLY A 85 -12.23 -4.54 -18.01
CA GLY A 85 -11.64 -3.51 -17.16
C GLY A 85 -10.18 -3.83 -16.82
N ILE A 86 -9.37 -2.79 -16.59
CA ILE A 86 -7.98 -2.94 -16.15
C ILE A 86 -7.86 -2.55 -14.68
N ILE A 87 -7.21 -3.41 -13.89
CA ILE A 87 -6.88 -3.16 -12.49
C ILE A 87 -5.36 -3.19 -12.32
N THR A 88 -4.81 -2.21 -11.62
CA THR A 88 -3.38 -2.12 -11.32
C THR A 88 -3.17 -1.69 -9.88
N GLY A 89 -1.91 -1.65 -9.43
CA GLY A 89 -1.53 -1.07 -8.14
C GLY A 89 -1.53 0.47 -8.11
N GLY A 90 -1.88 1.15 -9.21
CA GLY A 90 -2.00 2.62 -9.28
C GLY A 90 -0.68 3.40 -9.24
N GLY A 91 0.48 2.72 -9.29
CA GLY A 91 1.79 3.35 -9.28
C GLY A 91 2.29 3.76 -10.68
N PRO A 92 3.50 4.34 -10.76
CA PRO A 92 4.14 4.73 -12.03
C PRO A 92 4.58 3.52 -12.87
N GLY A 93 5.14 3.78 -14.05
CA GLY A 93 5.78 2.78 -14.89
C GLY A 93 4.78 1.83 -15.55
N ILE A 94 4.95 0.51 -15.41
CA ILE A 94 4.06 -0.44 -16.10
C ILE A 94 2.61 -0.32 -15.63
N MET A 95 2.38 0.00 -14.36
CA MET A 95 1.01 0.19 -13.83
C MET A 95 0.35 1.44 -14.44
N GLU A 96 1.10 2.53 -14.59
CA GLU A 96 0.64 3.74 -15.29
C GLU A 96 0.38 3.45 -16.77
N ALA A 97 1.29 2.76 -17.45
CA ALA A 97 1.13 2.36 -18.85
C ALA A 97 -0.14 1.53 -19.06
N ALA A 98 -0.41 0.57 -18.18
CA ALA A 98 -1.60 -0.27 -18.22
C ALA A 98 -2.89 0.50 -17.90
N ASN A 99 -2.86 1.52 -17.03
CA ASN A 99 -4.03 2.38 -16.80
C ASN A 99 -4.27 3.37 -17.95
N LYS A 100 -3.23 3.72 -18.71
CA LYS A 100 -3.28 4.67 -19.83
C LYS A 100 -3.87 4.04 -21.09
N GLY A 101 -3.51 2.79 -21.36
CA GLY A 101 -3.98 2.01 -22.52
C GLY A 101 -5.41 1.52 -22.32
#